data_AF-A0AAD2GYE9-F1
#
_entry.id   AF-A0AAD2GYE9-F1
#
_cell.length_a   1.000
_cell.length_b   1.000
_cell.length_c   1.000
_cell.angle_alpha   90.00
_cell.angle_beta   90.00
_cell.angle_gamma   90.00
#
_symmetry.space_group_name_H-M   'P 1'
#
loop_
_entity.id
_entity.type
_entity.pdbx_description
1 polymer ?
#
loop_
_entity_poly.entity_id
_entity_poly.type
_entity_poly.pdbx_seq_one_letter_code
_entity_poly.pdbx_strand_id
1 'polypeptide(L)'
;MTKTGNYRPPEPAYEDCALVLLDKPLPALPIVVMKFITSASSSYRHVLPNGLVLRWSTAADKAGCVLTSCLGLQQQEGQETERGIKFIEPLTDDSVYNGSSTNWAICVDPAAPTTSAEEADSADYPAQMRRLARSATERVVALLYYLPGTIAFDGGLATLQLGQVHVVACKPAYRVHGEKSGGAHIMQMLFDMVNARAMQDGCACMLVSGIPAYYRTQGYEYGLRLGSGLVTHPSALSPPKSADAGRYALRQATQNDVSDLLKMALTSRETADLFFSRKDDAALRLQLEHLVASDTAPFFVLETTSQADETPHIVAAVGVVHHNPGGTRAFMHPLLWDGEEDACAVTAALVPLLGPALEEAARKIVSEVKTITTLRWLVPDAHPLFRWLLANQVAITPPDNSEYDHMSVSWIAIPEFTTFFQALLPALNARLARAPFGKNYSAVLRIKASASGAGAIALRVSHGTVSIDPTPSREESNVMMPPAALIQLCMGFLEWRELKAVFPDFSVEGGVLPLVEVLFPKRSLGSVVNW
;
A
#
# COMPACT_ATOMS: atom_id res chain seq x y z
N MET A 1 -58.03 -1.47 -24.74
CA MET A 1 -57.69 -2.33 -25.89
C MET A 1 -56.39 -1.83 -26.49
N THR A 2 -55.27 -2.41 -26.08
CA THR A 2 -53.97 -2.25 -26.74
C THR A 2 -53.16 -3.47 -26.33
N LYS A 3 -52.97 -4.39 -27.28
CA LYS A 3 -52.20 -5.65 -27.12
C LYS A 3 -50.72 -5.30 -27.13
N THR A 4 -50.00 -5.65 -26.08
CA THR A 4 -48.54 -5.67 -26.05
C THR A 4 -48.05 -6.97 -26.72
N GLY A 5 -47.32 -6.83 -27.82
CA GLY A 5 -46.72 -7.94 -28.55
C GLY A 5 -45.46 -8.43 -27.86
N ASN A 6 -45.39 -9.74 -27.60
CA ASN A 6 -44.19 -10.42 -27.12
C ASN A 6 -43.22 -10.62 -28.28
N TYR A 7 -42.05 -9.97 -28.22
CA TYR A 7 -40.93 -10.22 -29.10
C TYR A 7 -40.06 -11.34 -28.49
N ARG A 8 -39.99 -12.50 -29.15
CA ARG A 8 -39.01 -13.57 -28.88
C ARG A 8 -37.91 -13.48 -29.96
N PRO A 9 -36.63 -13.34 -29.59
CA PRO A 9 -35.55 -13.49 -30.57
C PRO A 9 -35.42 -14.95 -31.02
N PRO A 10 -34.96 -15.22 -32.26
CA PRO A 10 -34.81 -16.56 -32.79
C PRO A 10 -33.61 -17.29 -32.15
N GLU A 11 -33.80 -18.56 -31.81
CA GLU A 11 -32.71 -19.48 -31.44
C GLU A 11 -31.81 -19.76 -32.67
N PRO A 12 -30.48 -19.80 -32.53
CA PRO A 12 -29.61 -20.24 -33.61
C PRO A 12 -29.71 -21.77 -33.75
N ALA A 13 -30.07 -22.21 -34.96
CA ALA A 13 -29.94 -23.61 -35.37
C ALA A 13 -28.45 -24.00 -35.40
N TYR A 14 -28.04 -24.89 -34.50
CA TYR A 14 -26.77 -25.60 -34.63
C TYR A 14 -27.01 -26.82 -35.53
N GLU A 15 -26.61 -26.71 -36.79
CA GLU A 15 -26.51 -27.85 -37.69
C GLU A 15 -25.28 -28.70 -37.33
N ASP A 16 -25.46 -30.01 -37.45
CA ASP A 16 -24.54 -31.10 -37.14
C ASP A 16 -23.20 -30.98 -37.88
N CYS A 17 -22.13 -30.63 -37.17
CA CYS A 17 -20.76 -30.91 -37.59
C CYS A 17 -20.36 -32.30 -37.10
N ALA A 18 -20.53 -33.30 -37.98
CA ALA A 18 -20.03 -34.65 -37.78
C ALA A 18 -18.51 -34.66 -37.55
N LEU A 19 -18.08 -35.20 -36.41
CA LEU A 19 -16.68 -35.52 -36.10
C LEU A 19 -16.21 -36.66 -37.01
N VAL A 20 -15.40 -36.34 -38.03
CA VAL A 20 -14.64 -37.33 -38.79
C VAL A 20 -13.40 -37.68 -37.98
N LEU A 21 -13.40 -38.87 -37.36
CA LEU A 21 -12.22 -39.46 -36.72
C LEU A 21 -11.24 -39.88 -37.83
N LEU A 22 -10.15 -39.12 -37.99
CA LEU A 22 -9.03 -39.48 -38.86
C LEU A 22 -8.06 -40.39 -38.10
N ASP A 23 -8.05 -41.67 -38.46
CA ASP A 23 -7.28 -42.77 -37.84
C ASP A 23 -5.81 -42.82 -38.31
N LYS A 24 -5.17 -41.65 -38.50
CA LYS A 24 -3.76 -41.56 -38.91
C LYS A 24 -2.97 -40.65 -37.97
N PRO A 25 -1.80 -41.09 -37.46
CA PRO A 25 -0.94 -40.25 -36.64
C PRO A 25 -0.43 -39.08 -37.49
N LEU A 26 -0.79 -37.86 -37.09
CA LEU A 26 -0.25 -36.64 -37.67
C LEU A 26 1.27 -36.57 -37.42
N PRO A 27 2.08 -36.16 -38.41
CA PRO A 27 3.50 -35.95 -38.20
C PRO A 27 3.71 -34.87 -37.13
N ALA A 28 4.67 -35.10 -36.23
CA ALA A 28 5.02 -34.16 -35.18
C ALA A 28 5.53 -32.85 -35.80
N LEU A 29 4.63 -31.87 -35.94
CA LEU A 29 5.02 -30.50 -36.24
C LEU A 29 5.78 -29.96 -35.01
N PRO A 30 6.89 -29.22 -35.21
CA PRO A 30 7.56 -28.56 -34.10
C PRO A 30 6.55 -27.63 -33.42
N ILE A 31 6.27 -27.86 -32.14
CA ILE A 31 5.48 -26.94 -31.32
C ILE A 31 6.31 -25.66 -31.20
N VAL A 32 6.06 -24.71 -32.10
CA VAL A 32 6.53 -23.34 -31.93
C VAL A 32 5.72 -22.78 -30.76
N VAL A 33 6.29 -22.86 -29.56
CA VAL A 33 5.75 -22.16 -28.41
C VAL A 33 5.92 -20.66 -28.70
N MET A 34 4.87 -20.04 -29.27
CA MET A 34 4.78 -18.59 -29.31
C MET A 34 4.84 -18.10 -27.87
N LYS A 35 5.98 -17.54 -27.47
CA LYS A 35 6.09 -16.79 -26.22
C LYS A 35 5.26 -15.52 -26.37
N PHE A 36 4.03 -15.54 -25.85
CA PHE A 36 3.23 -14.33 -25.69
C PHE A 36 3.95 -13.42 -24.69
N ILE A 37 4.35 -12.23 -25.14
CA ILE A 37 4.89 -11.20 -24.24
C ILE A 37 3.70 -10.62 -23.47
N THR A 38 3.62 -10.93 -22.18
CA THR A 38 2.60 -10.39 -21.29
C THR A 38 2.90 -8.94 -20.94
N SER A 39 1.90 -8.18 -20.50
CA SER A 39 2.08 -6.81 -19.99
C SER A 39 2.99 -6.72 -18.77
N ALA A 40 3.22 -7.84 -18.10
CA ALA A 40 4.15 -7.99 -16.98
C ALA A 40 5.63 -8.15 -17.40
N SER A 41 5.90 -8.46 -18.68
CA SER A 41 7.27 -8.65 -19.18
C SER A 41 8.02 -7.32 -19.21
N SER A 42 9.29 -7.29 -18.80
CA SER A 42 10.15 -6.10 -18.93
C SER A 42 10.35 -5.68 -20.39
N SER A 43 10.15 -6.60 -21.34
CA SER A 43 10.16 -6.33 -22.78
C SER A 43 8.81 -5.89 -23.35
N TYR A 44 7.77 -5.75 -22.51
CA TYR A 44 6.45 -5.32 -22.96
C TYR A 44 6.52 -3.93 -23.58
N ARG A 45 5.97 -3.82 -24.78
CA ARG A 45 5.84 -2.57 -25.52
C ARG A 45 4.53 -2.61 -26.30
N HIS A 46 3.66 -1.63 -26.07
CA HIS A 46 2.38 -1.52 -26.75
C HIS A 46 2.21 -0.11 -27.31
N VAL A 47 2.10 -0.01 -28.63
CA VAL A 47 1.88 1.25 -29.34
C VAL A 47 0.38 1.51 -29.43
N LEU A 48 -0.06 2.63 -28.87
CA LEU A 48 -1.44 3.08 -28.88
C LEU A 48 -1.83 3.68 -30.24
N PRO A 49 -3.13 3.74 -30.58
CA PRO A 49 -3.59 4.30 -31.87
C PRO A 49 -3.15 5.75 -32.13
N ASN A 50 -2.88 6.52 -31.07
CA ASN A 50 -2.40 7.90 -31.15
C ASN A 50 -0.87 8.02 -31.17
N GLY A 51 -0.13 6.91 -31.30
CA GLY A 51 1.33 6.88 -31.37
C GLY A 51 2.06 6.89 -30.03
N LEU A 52 1.34 7.03 -28.91
CA LEU A 52 1.90 6.85 -27.57
C LEU A 52 2.33 5.40 -27.36
N VAL A 53 3.27 5.18 -26.43
CA VAL A 53 3.79 3.84 -26.16
C VAL A 53 3.75 3.54 -24.68
N LEU A 54 3.12 2.42 -24.33
CA LEU A 54 3.16 1.82 -23.00
C LEU A 54 4.30 0.82 -22.92
N ARG A 55 5.16 0.93 -21.90
CA ARG A 55 6.25 -0.02 -21.62
C ARG A 55 6.74 0.12 -20.20
N TRP A 56 7.59 -0.80 -19.77
CA TRP A 56 8.39 -0.61 -18.56
C TRP A 56 9.54 0.37 -18.85
N SER A 57 9.89 1.17 -17.84
CA SER A 57 10.99 2.12 -17.94
C SER A 57 12.35 1.41 -18.08
N THR A 58 13.33 2.21 -18.48
CA THR A 58 14.74 1.85 -18.63
C THR A 58 15.60 2.91 -17.94
N ALA A 59 16.90 2.67 -17.81
CA ALA A 59 17.82 3.66 -17.26
C ALA A 59 17.77 5.02 -18.00
N ALA A 60 17.46 5.04 -19.30
CA ALA A 60 17.33 6.26 -20.08
C ALA A 60 16.11 7.12 -19.67
N ASP A 61 15.10 6.52 -19.04
CA ASP A 61 13.89 7.20 -18.62
C ASP A 61 14.01 7.84 -17.23
N LYS A 62 15.12 7.63 -16.50
CA LYS A 62 15.29 8.05 -15.10
C LYS A 62 14.90 9.51 -14.88
N ALA A 63 15.49 10.43 -15.64
CA ALA A 63 15.22 11.86 -15.50
C ALA A 63 13.74 12.20 -15.82
N GLY A 64 13.16 11.55 -16.84
CA GLY A 64 11.75 11.72 -17.19
C GLY A 64 10.80 11.22 -16.10
N CYS A 65 11.14 10.10 -15.46
CA CYS A 65 10.41 9.54 -14.33
C CYS A 65 10.47 10.48 -13.12
N VAL A 66 11.66 10.96 -12.75
CA VAL A 66 11.83 11.89 -11.61
C VAL A 66 10.98 13.15 -11.79
N LEU A 67 11.08 13.82 -12.96
CA LEU A 67 10.33 15.06 -13.19
C LEU A 67 8.83 14.85 -13.27
N THR A 68 8.38 13.79 -13.97
CA THR A 68 6.93 13.49 -14.07
C THR A 68 6.34 13.15 -12.70
N SER A 69 7.12 12.51 -11.84
CA SER A 69 6.74 12.19 -10.46
C SER A 69 6.58 13.41 -9.57
N CYS A 70 7.28 14.52 -9.83
CA CYS A 70 7.07 15.78 -9.09
C CYS A 70 5.63 16.33 -9.23
N LEU A 71 4.89 15.94 -10.29
CA LEU A 71 3.46 16.25 -10.39
C LEU A 71 2.64 15.61 -9.26
N GLY A 72 3.05 14.42 -8.78
CA GLY A 72 2.44 13.76 -7.63
C GLY A 72 2.68 14.51 -6.32
N LEU A 73 3.73 15.33 -6.25
CA LEU A 73 4.01 16.28 -5.17
C LEU A 73 3.32 17.64 -5.38
N GLN A 74 2.31 17.70 -6.27
CA GLN A 74 1.56 18.91 -6.63
C GLN A 74 2.42 20.02 -7.24
N GLN A 75 3.62 19.71 -7.75
CA GLN A 75 4.43 20.68 -8.49
C GLN A 75 3.92 20.80 -9.92
N GLN A 76 4.10 21.97 -10.53
CA GLN A 76 3.74 22.20 -11.93
C GLN A 76 4.89 21.77 -12.85
N GLU A 77 4.56 21.30 -14.06
CA GLU A 77 5.57 20.97 -15.07
C GLU A 77 6.42 22.21 -15.39
N GLY A 78 7.74 22.06 -15.33
CA GLY A 78 8.70 23.15 -15.51
C GLY A 78 8.95 24.01 -14.26
N GLN A 79 8.24 23.75 -13.16
CA GLN A 79 8.43 24.41 -11.86
C GLN A 79 8.92 23.44 -10.78
N GLU A 80 9.51 22.32 -11.19
CA GLU A 80 10.10 21.36 -10.28
C GLU A 80 11.21 22.01 -9.44
N THR A 81 11.16 21.78 -8.13
CA THR A 81 12.15 22.29 -7.17
C THR A 81 13.25 21.28 -6.92
N GLU A 82 14.46 21.73 -6.59
CA GLU A 82 15.57 20.84 -6.23
C GLU A 82 15.17 19.89 -5.08
N ARG A 83 14.47 20.39 -4.06
CA ARG A 83 13.95 19.58 -2.97
C ARG A 83 13.00 18.49 -3.46
N GLY A 84 12.08 18.81 -4.36
CA GLY A 84 11.13 17.83 -4.92
C GLY A 84 11.83 16.75 -5.75
N ILE A 85 12.82 17.15 -6.55
CA ILE A 85 13.61 16.22 -7.37
C ILE A 85 14.43 15.30 -6.46
N LYS A 86 15.15 15.83 -5.46
CA LYS A 86 15.94 15.04 -4.51
C LYS A 86 15.09 14.14 -3.61
N PHE A 87 13.82 14.49 -3.37
CA PHE A 87 12.89 13.62 -2.66
C PHE A 87 12.48 12.40 -3.49
N ILE A 88 12.30 12.57 -4.80
CA ILE A 88 11.87 11.49 -5.71
C ILE A 88 13.03 10.67 -6.26
N GLU A 89 14.17 11.29 -6.52
CA GLU A 89 15.31 10.64 -7.18
C GLU A 89 15.70 9.29 -6.55
N PRO A 90 15.74 9.13 -5.21
CA PRO A 90 16.03 7.84 -4.58
C PRO A 90 15.02 6.73 -4.96
N LEU A 91 13.78 7.08 -5.33
CA LEU A 91 12.77 6.13 -5.83
C LEU A 91 13.12 5.55 -7.21
N THR A 92 13.98 6.25 -7.94
CA THR A 92 14.45 5.83 -9.26
C THR A 92 15.82 5.14 -9.21
N ASP A 93 16.44 5.07 -8.04
CA ASP A 93 17.72 4.38 -7.84
C ASP A 93 17.51 2.89 -7.54
N ASP A 94 18.28 2.07 -8.27
CA ASP A 94 18.24 0.61 -8.17
C ASP A 94 18.65 0.09 -6.78
N SER A 95 19.43 0.86 -6.02
CA SER A 95 20.01 0.47 -4.73
C SER A 95 19.03 0.50 -3.57
N VAL A 96 18.00 1.35 -3.61
CA VAL A 96 17.07 1.54 -2.48
C VAL A 96 15.93 0.51 -2.52
N TYR A 97 15.60 -0.04 -3.70
CA TYR A 97 14.40 -0.85 -3.92
C TYR A 97 14.65 -2.26 -4.49
N ASN A 98 15.88 -2.76 -4.32
CA ASN A 98 16.28 -4.10 -4.75
C ASN A 98 16.18 -4.30 -6.28
N GLY A 99 16.64 -3.29 -7.04
CA GLY A 99 17.08 -3.43 -8.42
C GLY A 99 15.98 -3.57 -9.46
N SER A 100 15.60 -2.45 -10.07
CA SER A 100 15.53 -2.34 -11.53
C SER A 100 14.85 -1.03 -11.92
N SER A 101 15.51 -0.25 -12.77
CA SER A 101 14.93 0.82 -13.57
C SER A 101 13.70 0.38 -14.38
N THR A 102 13.28 -0.88 -14.33
CA THR A 102 12.06 -1.43 -14.94
C THR A 102 10.86 -1.53 -13.99
N ASN A 103 10.92 -1.02 -12.77
CA ASN A 103 9.76 -1.03 -11.85
C ASN A 103 8.75 0.08 -12.12
N TRP A 104 9.01 0.97 -13.10
CA TRP A 104 8.03 1.96 -13.50
C TRP A 104 7.28 1.48 -14.75
N ALA A 105 5.97 1.35 -14.62
CA ALA A 105 5.10 1.25 -15.79
C ALA A 105 4.93 2.68 -16.32
N ILE A 106 5.33 2.92 -17.56
CA ILE A 106 5.33 4.27 -18.14
C ILE A 106 4.58 4.32 -19.47
N CYS A 107 4.00 5.49 -19.72
CA CYS A 107 3.59 5.91 -21.05
C CYS A 107 4.58 6.96 -21.54
N VAL A 108 5.07 6.77 -22.77
CA VAL A 108 5.97 7.70 -23.43
C VAL A 108 5.36 8.25 -24.72
N ASP A 109 5.76 9.47 -25.08
CA ASP A 109 5.43 10.13 -26.33
C ASP A 109 6.69 10.22 -27.21
N PRO A 110 6.81 9.37 -28.26
CA PRO A 110 7.93 9.42 -29.21
C PRO A 110 7.88 10.63 -30.15
N ALA A 111 6.72 11.28 -30.29
CA ALA A 111 6.54 12.44 -31.16
C ALA A 111 6.77 13.77 -30.44
N ALA A 112 7.03 13.74 -29.12
CA ALA A 112 7.39 14.92 -28.37
C ALA A 112 8.68 15.54 -28.94
N PRO A 113 8.69 16.85 -29.27
CA PRO A 113 9.83 17.46 -29.91
C PRO A 113 11.07 17.36 -29.02
N THR A 114 12.15 16.80 -29.57
CA THR A 114 13.50 16.91 -29.03
C THR A 114 13.99 18.33 -29.29
N THR A 115 13.91 19.21 -28.29
CA THR A 115 14.51 20.54 -28.42
C THR A 115 16.03 20.39 -28.46
N SER A 116 16.68 20.86 -29.52
CA SER A 116 18.13 20.91 -29.61
C SER A 116 18.70 21.75 -28.47
N ALA A 117 19.62 21.16 -27.72
CA ALA A 117 20.18 21.65 -26.47
C ALA A 117 21.08 22.89 -26.67
N GLU A 118 20.48 24.08 -26.74
CA GLU A 118 21.21 25.36 -26.57
C GLU A 118 20.91 26.02 -25.21
N GLU A 119 20.55 25.24 -24.18
CA GLU A 119 20.62 25.72 -22.79
C GLU A 119 22.04 25.50 -22.28
N ALA A 120 22.72 26.62 -21.98
CA ALA A 120 24.07 26.67 -21.42
C ALA A 120 24.22 25.75 -20.18
N ASP A 121 25.46 25.39 -19.86
CA ASP A 121 25.79 24.53 -18.73
C ASP A 121 25.38 25.20 -17.40
N SER A 122 24.13 25.01 -17.01
CA SER A 122 23.55 25.57 -15.80
C SER A 122 24.00 24.71 -14.63
N ALA A 123 24.55 25.36 -13.60
CA ALA A 123 24.81 24.74 -12.31
C ALA A 123 23.51 24.42 -11.53
N ASP A 124 22.34 24.87 -12.03
CA ASP A 124 21.03 24.59 -11.45
C ASP A 124 20.63 23.12 -11.69
N TYR A 125 20.57 22.35 -10.61
CA TYR A 125 20.28 20.91 -10.65
C TYR A 125 18.90 20.58 -11.28
N PRO A 126 17.80 21.31 -10.99
CA PRO A 126 16.55 21.17 -11.74
C PRO A 126 16.68 21.38 -13.25
N ALA A 127 17.41 22.40 -13.70
CA ALA A 127 17.66 22.62 -15.13
C ALA A 127 18.42 21.45 -15.76
N GLN A 128 19.44 20.92 -15.06
CA GLN A 128 20.17 19.73 -15.50
C GLN A 128 19.24 18.52 -15.72
N MET A 129 18.34 18.26 -14.77
CA MET A 129 17.37 17.16 -14.88
C MET A 129 16.40 17.35 -16.04
N ARG A 130 15.90 18.57 -16.27
CA ARG A 130 15.04 18.88 -17.43
C ARG A 130 15.75 18.64 -18.75
N ARG A 131 17.03 19.02 -18.85
CA ARG A 131 17.86 18.78 -20.03
C ARG A 131 18.00 17.28 -20.31
N LEU A 132 18.35 16.50 -19.30
CA LEU A 132 18.46 15.03 -19.42
C LEU A 132 17.14 14.40 -19.89
N ALA A 133 16.01 14.81 -19.31
CA ALA A 133 14.70 14.30 -19.70
C ALA A 133 14.29 14.70 -21.13
N ARG A 134 14.72 15.88 -21.62
CA ARG A 134 14.46 16.33 -23.00
C ARG A 134 15.38 15.70 -24.03
N SER A 135 16.57 15.25 -23.64
CA SER A 135 17.47 14.51 -24.54
C SER A 135 17.03 13.06 -24.80
N ALA A 136 16.07 12.54 -24.02
CA ALA A 136 15.51 11.22 -24.26
C ALA A 136 14.73 11.19 -25.58
N THR A 137 14.88 10.11 -26.34
CA THR A 137 14.18 9.88 -27.61
C THR A 137 12.67 9.70 -27.45
N GLU A 138 12.23 9.23 -26.27
CA GLU A 138 10.84 9.05 -25.92
C GLU A 138 10.57 9.80 -24.61
N ARG A 139 9.63 10.75 -24.59
CA ARG A 139 9.36 11.56 -23.40
C ARG A 139 8.37 10.86 -22.49
N VAL A 140 8.69 10.71 -21.20
CA VAL A 140 7.73 10.20 -20.19
C VAL A 140 6.58 11.20 -20.00
N VAL A 141 5.34 10.71 -20.11
CA VAL A 141 4.11 11.52 -20.02
C VAL A 141 3.13 11.03 -18.96
N ALA A 142 3.19 9.76 -18.59
CA ALA A 142 2.48 9.19 -17.47
C ALA A 142 3.27 8.02 -16.88
N LEU A 143 3.11 7.76 -15.58
CA LEU A 143 3.81 6.69 -14.89
C LEU A 143 3.07 6.19 -13.64
N LEU A 144 3.44 4.98 -13.23
CA LEU A 144 3.16 4.35 -11.95
C LEU A 144 4.44 3.65 -11.49
N TYR A 145 4.78 3.74 -10.21
CA TYR A 145 5.84 2.93 -9.61
C TYR A 145 5.25 1.69 -8.97
N TYR A 146 5.74 0.52 -9.38
CA TYR A 146 5.39 -0.77 -8.78
C TYR A 146 6.47 -1.22 -7.80
N LEU A 147 6.04 -1.60 -6.60
CA LEU A 147 6.95 -1.91 -5.52
C LEU A 147 6.52 -3.19 -4.78
N PRO A 148 7.28 -4.28 -4.87
CA PRO A 148 6.95 -5.51 -4.15
C PRO A 148 7.24 -5.37 -2.65
N GLY A 149 6.40 -6.01 -1.85
CA GLY A 149 6.54 -6.07 -0.39
C GLY A 149 5.75 -7.24 0.19
N THR A 150 5.59 -7.23 1.51
CA THR A 150 4.82 -8.23 2.24
C THR A 150 3.93 -7.61 3.30
N ILE A 151 2.81 -8.26 3.59
CA ILE A 151 1.95 -7.97 4.75
C ILE A 151 1.98 -9.20 5.66
N ALA A 152 2.48 -9.04 6.88
CA ALA A 152 2.18 -9.99 7.95
C ALA A 152 0.75 -9.72 8.43
N PHE A 153 -0.06 -10.77 8.50
CA PHE A 153 -1.50 -10.70 8.64
C PHE A 153 -1.96 -11.57 9.80
N ASP A 154 -2.80 -11.02 10.67
CA ASP A 154 -3.31 -11.67 11.89
C ASP A 154 -2.21 -11.98 12.92
N GLY A 155 -1.35 -11.02 13.26
CA GLY A 155 -0.22 -11.28 14.18
C GLY A 155 0.81 -12.22 13.56
N GLY A 156 1.08 -12.05 12.26
CA GLY A 156 2.04 -12.89 11.53
C GLY A 156 1.59 -14.33 11.25
N LEU A 157 0.32 -14.70 11.53
CA LEU A 157 -0.18 -16.05 11.21
C LEU A 157 -0.19 -16.33 9.70
N ALA A 158 -0.37 -15.32 8.87
CA ALA A 158 -0.24 -15.41 7.42
C ALA A 158 0.69 -14.29 6.90
N THR A 159 1.39 -14.57 5.81
CA THR A 159 2.20 -13.57 5.09
C THR A 159 1.69 -13.46 3.67
N LEU A 160 1.19 -12.28 3.31
CA LEU A 160 0.67 -11.99 1.98
C LEU A 160 1.76 -11.28 1.16
N GLN A 161 2.05 -11.78 -0.04
CA GLN A 161 2.84 -11.03 -1.01
C GLN A 161 2.03 -9.82 -1.48
N LEU A 162 2.64 -8.65 -1.49
CA LEU A 162 1.99 -7.37 -1.73
C LEU A 162 2.64 -6.68 -2.94
N GLY A 163 1.82 -6.18 -3.84
CA GLY A 163 2.25 -5.18 -4.82
C GLY A 163 1.81 -3.78 -4.38
N GLN A 164 2.73 -2.88 -4.13
CA GLN A 164 2.41 -1.49 -3.84
C GLN A 164 2.48 -0.65 -5.11
N VAL A 165 1.48 0.20 -5.32
CA VAL A 165 1.51 1.25 -6.32
C VAL A 165 1.85 2.56 -5.64
N HIS A 166 2.89 3.21 -6.11
CA HIS A 166 3.34 4.51 -5.64
C HIS A 166 3.47 5.46 -6.82
N VAL A 167 3.60 6.76 -6.50
CA VAL A 167 3.96 7.82 -7.46
C VAL A 167 3.11 7.76 -8.73
N VAL A 168 1.80 7.98 -8.58
CA VAL A 168 0.85 7.99 -9.68
C VAL A 168 0.83 9.36 -10.33
N ALA A 169 1.31 9.48 -11.58
CA ALA A 169 1.40 10.78 -12.24
C ALA A 169 1.03 10.71 -13.73
N CYS A 170 0.32 11.73 -14.20
CA CYS A 170 -0.01 11.93 -15.60
C CYS A 170 -0.01 13.42 -15.94
N LYS A 171 0.75 13.78 -16.99
CA LYS A 171 0.82 15.15 -17.50
C LYS A 171 -0.55 15.63 -17.96
N PRO A 172 -0.96 16.87 -17.64
CA PRO A 172 -2.30 17.38 -17.94
C PRO A 172 -2.75 17.20 -19.39
N ALA A 173 -1.86 17.45 -20.36
CA ALA A 173 -2.15 17.32 -21.79
C ALA A 173 -2.53 15.89 -22.23
N TYR A 174 -2.18 14.86 -21.45
CA TYR A 174 -2.37 13.45 -21.78
C TYR A 174 -3.46 12.77 -20.94
N ARG A 175 -4.14 13.50 -20.04
CA ARG A 175 -5.29 12.98 -19.27
C ARG A 175 -6.49 12.76 -20.20
N VAL A 176 -7.51 12.00 -19.79
CA VAL A 176 -8.69 11.63 -20.62
C VAL A 176 -9.34 12.81 -21.38
N HIS A 177 -9.32 14.02 -20.82
CA HIS A 177 -9.85 15.24 -21.45
C HIS A 177 -8.78 16.19 -22.03
N GLY A 178 -7.52 15.79 -21.99
CA GLY A 178 -6.39 16.55 -22.51
C GLY A 178 -6.25 16.38 -24.02
N GLU A 179 -5.76 17.44 -24.67
CA GLU A 179 -5.58 17.56 -26.12
C GLU A 179 -4.79 16.41 -26.77
N LYS A 180 -3.83 15.82 -26.05
CA LYS A 180 -2.93 14.78 -26.55
C LYS A 180 -3.32 13.36 -26.14
N SER A 181 -4.36 13.21 -25.33
CA SER A 181 -4.80 11.88 -24.89
C SER A 181 -5.39 11.06 -26.03
N GLY A 182 -6.00 11.71 -27.03
CA GLY A 182 -6.77 11.03 -28.07
C GLY A 182 -7.89 10.13 -27.51
N GLY A 183 -8.39 10.42 -26.30
CA GLY A 183 -9.37 9.58 -25.60
C GLY A 183 -8.79 8.30 -24.98
N ALA A 184 -7.47 8.11 -24.97
CA ALA A 184 -6.85 6.93 -24.38
C ALA A 184 -6.98 6.91 -22.86
N HIS A 185 -7.40 5.77 -22.30
CA HIS A 185 -7.42 5.52 -20.86
C HIS A 185 -6.04 5.11 -20.33
N ILE A 186 -5.03 5.97 -20.55
CA ILE A 186 -3.61 5.68 -20.28
C ILE A 186 -3.41 5.11 -18.87
N MET A 187 -4.00 5.76 -17.86
CA MET A 187 -3.83 5.31 -16.48
C MET A 187 -4.43 3.94 -16.22
N GLN A 188 -5.60 3.62 -16.81
CA GLN A 188 -6.18 2.28 -16.69
C GLN A 188 -5.21 1.22 -17.23
N MET A 189 -4.64 1.48 -18.40
CA MET A 189 -3.71 0.54 -19.03
C MET A 189 -2.42 0.38 -18.23
N LEU A 190 -1.92 1.45 -17.60
CA LEU A 190 -0.78 1.37 -16.69
C LEU A 190 -1.11 0.54 -15.43
N PHE A 191 -2.30 0.71 -14.85
CA PHE A 191 -2.76 -0.13 -13.73
C PHE A 191 -2.89 -1.59 -14.16
N ASP A 192 -3.40 -1.87 -15.37
CA ASP A 192 -3.48 -3.23 -15.90
C ASP A 192 -2.09 -3.86 -16.07
N MET A 193 -1.08 -3.08 -16.51
CA MET A 193 0.31 -3.55 -16.57
C MET A 193 0.86 -3.91 -15.19
N VAL A 194 0.65 -3.04 -14.20
CA VAL A 194 1.14 -3.27 -12.83
C VAL A 194 0.41 -4.43 -12.16
N ASN A 195 -0.91 -4.55 -12.34
CA ASN A 195 -1.69 -5.68 -11.83
C ASN A 195 -1.24 -7.00 -12.48
N ALA A 196 -0.96 -7.00 -13.79
CA ALA A 196 -0.41 -8.17 -14.47
C ALA A 196 0.96 -8.56 -13.92
N ARG A 197 1.81 -7.57 -13.62
CA ARG A 197 3.11 -7.81 -12.99
C ARG A 197 2.97 -8.39 -11.60
N ALA A 198 2.09 -7.84 -10.80
CA ALA A 198 1.81 -8.32 -9.46
C ALA A 198 1.29 -9.77 -9.46
N MET A 199 0.39 -10.11 -10.39
CA MET A 199 -0.05 -11.51 -10.57
C MET A 199 1.12 -12.43 -10.94
N GLN A 200 2.02 -11.99 -11.83
CA GLN A 200 3.21 -12.76 -12.19
C GLN A 200 4.16 -12.94 -11.01
N ASP A 201 4.29 -11.93 -10.15
CA ASP A 201 5.12 -11.96 -8.94
C ASP A 201 4.45 -12.72 -7.78
N GLY A 202 3.22 -13.21 -7.97
CA GLY A 202 2.47 -13.97 -6.96
C GLY A 202 1.88 -13.10 -5.85
N CYS A 203 1.68 -11.81 -6.09
CA CYS A 203 1.06 -10.90 -5.13
C CYS A 203 -0.38 -11.33 -4.84
N ALA A 204 -0.68 -11.56 -3.57
CA ALA A 204 -2.02 -11.86 -3.08
C ALA A 204 -2.93 -10.63 -3.13
N CYS A 205 -2.37 -9.44 -2.96
CA CYS A 205 -3.11 -8.18 -3.03
C CYS A 205 -2.23 -7.03 -3.51
N MET A 206 -2.88 -5.94 -3.89
CA MET A 206 -2.29 -4.67 -4.25
C MET A 206 -2.64 -3.60 -3.22
N LEU A 207 -1.76 -2.64 -2.99
CA LEU A 207 -2.01 -1.49 -2.13
C LEU A 207 -1.65 -0.18 -2.84
N VAL A 208 -2.50 0.83 -2.68
CA VAL A 208 -2.23 2.20 -3.10
C VAL A 208 -2.77 3.19 -2.08
N SER A 209 -2.09 4.32 -1.90
CA SER A 209 -2.58 5.46 -1.12
C SER A 209 -2.98 6.61 -2.06
N GLY A 210 -3.90 7.47 -1.62
CA GLY A 210 -4.21 8.70 -2.34
C GLY A 210 -5.71 9.01 -2.47
N ILE A 211 -6.08 9.57 -3.63
CA ILE A 211 -7.30 10.36 -3.78
C ILE A 211 -8.56 9.48 -3.78
N PRO A 212 -9.60 9.86 -3.01
CA PRO A 212 -10.89 9.19 -3.02
C PRO A 212 -11.53 9.05 -4.40
N ALA A 213 -12.36 8.01 -4.54
CA ALA A 213 -13.13 7.63 -5.72
C ALA A 213 -12.32 7.19 -6.96
N TYR A 214 -11.14 7.77 -7.22
CA TYR A 214 -10.35 7.46 -8.41
C TYR A 214 -9.96 5.98 -8.48
N TYR A 215 -9.38 5.43 -7.42
CA TYR A 215 -8.87 4.05 -7.44
C TYR A 215 -9.97 2.98 -7.51
N ARG A 216 -11.23 3.31 -7.18
CA ARG A 216 -12.37 2.41 -7.43
C ARG A 216 -12.56 2.08 -8.90
N THR A 217 -12.28 3.04 -9.77
CA THR A 217 -12.32 2.81 -11.23
C THR A 217 -11.26 1.81 -11.68
N GLN A 218 -10.22 1.60 -10.85
CA GLN A 218 -9.10 0.69 -11.10
C GLN A 218 -9.26 -0.65 -10.36
N GLY A 219 -10.43 -0.91 -9.76
CA GLY A 219 -10.72 -2.15 -9.02
C GLY A 219 -10.20 -2.19 -7.58
N TYR A 220 -9.76 -1.05 -7.04
CA TYR A 220 -9.38 -0.96 -5.63
C TYR A 220 -10.56 -0.52 -4.76
N GLU A 221 -10.57 -0.94 -3.51
CA GLU A 221 -11.53 -0.49 -2.50
C GLU A 221 -10.80 -0.17 -1.20
N TYR A 222 -11.39 0.64 -0.32
CA TYR A 222 -10.90 0.77 1.04
C TYR A 222 -10.78 -0.63 1.66
N GLY A 223 -9.56 -1.00 2.04
CA GLY A 223 -9.31 -2.33 2.61
C GLY A 223 -8.56 -2.25 3.92
N LEU A 224 -7.80 -1.18 4.14
CA LEU A 224 -6.90 -1.08 5.28
C LEU A 224 -7.01 0.30 5.87
N ARG A 225 -7.46 0.38 7.12
CA ARG A 225 -7.33 1.62 7.89
C ARG A 225 -5.84 1.72 8.30
N LEU A 226 -5.26 2.90 8.31
CA LEU A 226 -3.85 3.17 8.68
C LEU A 226 -3.71 3.87 10.04
N GLY A 227 -4.83 4.34 10.61
CA GLY A 227 -4.86 5.14 11.82
C GLY A 227 -5.70 6.39 11.62
N SER A 228 -6.52 6.75 12.59
CA SER A 228 -7.04 8.11 12.65
C SER A 228 -5.88 9.01 13.11
N GLY A 229 -5.46 9.96 12.29
CA GLY A 229 -4.31 10.79 12.65
C GLY A 229 -4.57 11.47 13.99
N LEU A 230 -3.68 11.36 14.98
CA LEU A 230 -3.84 12.09 16.25
C LEU A 230 -3.05 13.39 16.21
N VAL A 231 -3.58 14.44 16.82
CA VAL A 231 -2.89 15.72 16.93
C VAL A 231 -2.61 16.01 18.39
N THR A 232 -1.33 16.16 18.76
CA THR A 232 -0.90 16.60 20.09
C THR A 232 -0.23 17.96 20.01
N HIS A 233 -0.45 18.79 21.03
CA HIS A 233 0.26 20.07 21.20
C HIS A 233 1.33 19.90 22.27
N PRO A 234 2.64 19.95 21.94
CA PRO A 234 3.70 19.75 22.94
C PRO A 234 3.57 20.65 24.17
N SER A 235 3.11 21.89 23.98
CA SER A 235 2.87 22.86 25.07
C SER A 235 1.70 22.50 25.99
N ALA A 236 0.78 21.63 25.57
CA ALA A 236 -0.33 21.16 26.40
C ALA A 236 0.08 20.00 27.33
N LEU A 237 1.26 19.43 27.12
CA LEU A 237 1.79 18.36 27.94
C LEU A 237 2.50 18.97 29.15
N SER A 238 2.03 18.61 30.34
CA SER A 238 2.88 18.77 31.50
C SER A 238 4.06 17.80 31.37
N PRO A 239 5.30 18.22 31.69
CA PRO A 239 6.39 17.28 31.91
C PRO A 239 5.91 16.20 32.89
N PRO A 240 6.31 14.93 32.72
CA PRO A 240 5.88 13.86 33.60
C PRO A 240 6.14 14.26 35.06
N LYS A 241 5.07 14.28 35.87
CA LYS A 241 5.15 14.53 37.32
C LYS A 241 5.58 13.28 38.10
N SER A 242 5.91 12.17 37.42
CA SER A 242 6.21 10.90 38.06
C SER A 242 7.60 10.89 38.70
N ALA A 243 7.82 9.91 39.57
CA ALA A 243 9.11 9.62 40.19
C ALA A 243 10.24 9.26 39.19
N ASP A 244 9.92 9.12 37.90
CA ASP A 244 10.85 8.75 36.82
C ASP A 244 11.38 9.96 36.02
N ALA A 245 11.18 11.19 36.49
CA ALA A 245 11.73 12.38 35.84
C ALA A 245 13.27 12.25 35.72
N GLY A 246 13.78 12.15 34.49
CA GLY A 246 15.20 11.94 34.19
C GLY A 246 15.63 10.49 33.96
N ARG A 247 14.73 9.51 34.05
CA ARG A 247 15.00 8.09 33.71
C ARG A 247 15.12 7.84 32.21
N TYR A 248 14.49 8.69 31.40
CA TYR A 248 14.47 8.54 29.94
C TYR A 248 15.25 9.67 29.27
N ALA A 249 16.00 9.31 28.23
CA ALA A 249 16.70 10.24 27.37
C ALA A 249 16.28 10.01 25.91
N LEU A 250 15.99 11.09 25.18
CA LEU A 250 15.70 11.04 23.76
C LEU A 250 16.94 11.53 22.99
N ARG A 251 17.37 10.76 21.99
CA ARG A 251 18.45 11.17 21.08
C ARG A 251 18.13 10.78 19.64
N GLN A 252 18.83 11.40 18.70
CA GLN A 252 18.79 10.97 17.30
C GLN A 252 19.41 9.56 17.21
N ALA A 253 18.77 8.70 16.43
CA ALA A 253 19.27 7.37 16.11
C ALA A 253 20.55 7.48 15.27
N THR A 254 21.40 6.47 15.39
CA THR A 254 22.68 6.32 14.70
C THR A 254 22.73 4.95 14.03
N GLN A 255 23.67 4.76 13.10
CA GLN A 255 23.80 3.47 12.39
C GLN A 255 24.03 2.27 13.32
N ASN A 256 24.54 2.51 14.54
CA ASN A 256 24.71 1.46 15.54
C ASN A 256 23.38 0.94 16.10
N ASP A 257 22.31 1.74 16.04
CA ASP A 257 20.99 1.40 16.60
C ASP A 257 20.16 0.51 15.67
N VAL A 258 20.56 0.37 14.39
CA VAL A 258 19.78 -0.33 13.35
C VAL A 258 19.42 -1.76 13.75
N SER A 259 20.31 -2.48 14.43
CA SER A 259 20.05 -3.86 14.84
C SER A 259 18.95 -3.94 15.92
N ASP A 260 18.93 -3.01 16.87
CA ASP A 260 17.89 -2.94 17.91
C ASP A 260 16.56 -2.48 17.32
N LEU A 261 16.59 -1.51 16.41
CA LEU A 261 15.42 -1.06 15.65
C LEU A 261 14.81 -2.20 14.83
N LEU A 262 15.65 -3.00 14.17
CA LEU A 262 15.20 -4.16 13.42
C LEU A 262 14.51 -5.16 14.36
N LYS A 263 15.11 -5.46 15.52
CA LYS A 263 14.50 -6.34 16.52
C LYS A 263 13.10 -5.85 16.95
N MET A 264 12.96 -4.56 17.30
CA MET A 264 11.66 -3.98 17.67
C MET A 264 10.64 -4.05 16.51
N ALA A 265 11.08 -3.79 15.28
CA ALA A 265 10.22 -3.89 14.10
C ALA A 265 9.73 -5.33 13.87
N LEU A 266 10.59 -6.34 14.07
CA LEU A 266 10.22 -7.74 13.94
C LEU A 266 9.27 -8.19 15.06
N THR A 267 9.46 -7.73 16.31
CA THR A 267 8.49 -7.95 17.40
C THR A 267 7.12 -7.32 17.08
N SER A 268 7.13 -6.12 16.52
CA SER A 268 5.89 -5.44 16.09
C SER A 268 5.19 -6.23 14.97
N ARG A 269 5.95 -6.86 14.07
CA ARG A 269 5.41 -7.72 13.00
C ARG A 269 4.66 -8.94 13.53
N GLU A 270 5.11 -9.51 14.64
CA GLU A 270 4.51 -10.70 15.25
C GLU A 270 3.29 -10.38 16.12
N THR A 271 3.21 -9.14 16.62
CA THR A 271 2.17 -8.73 17.58
C THR A 271 1.06 -7.88 16.96
N ALA A 272 1.32 -7.19 15.85
CA ALA A 272 0.33 -6.37 15.16
C ALA A 272 -0.63 -7.19 14.30
N ASP A 273 -1.91 -6.81 14.30
CA ASP A 273 -2.94 -7.41 13.43
C ASP A 273 -2.55 -7.34 11.94
N LEU A 274 -1.87 -6.27 11.54
CA LEU A 274 -1.25 -6.10 10.23
C LEU A 274 0.09 -5.39 10.38
N PHE A 275 1.09 -5.88 9.67
CA PHE A 275 2.40 -5.24 9.57
C PHE A 275 2.88 -5.27 8.13
N PHE A 276 3.25 -4.10 7.62
CA PHE A 276 3.79 -3.94 6.27
C PHE A 276 5.29 -3.91 6.34
N SER A 277 5.93 -4.67 5.45
CA SER A 277 7.37 -4.62 5.31
C SER A 277 7.78 -4.73 3.87
N ARG A 278 9.05 -4.39 3.62
CA ARG A 278 9.75 -4.85 2.44
C ARG A 278 9.74 -6.38 2.38
N LYS A 279 10.06 -6.90 1.19
CA LYS A 279 10.01 -8.32 0.85
C LYS A 279 10.69 -9.25 1.87
N ASP A 280 11.76 -8.80 2.51
CA ASP A 280 12.52 -9.56 3.49
C ASP A 280 13.17 -8.68 4.56
N ASP A 281 13.75 -9.33 5.57
CA ASP A 281 14.39 -8.68 6.72
C ASP A 281 15.64 -7.88 6.32
N ALA A 282 16.34 -8.28 5.25
CA ALA A 282 17.48 -7.55 4.72
C ALA A 282 17.05 -6.22 4.10
N ALA A 283 15.96 -6.22 3.34
CA ALA A 283 15.38 -5.01 2.78
C ALA A 283 14.78 -4.10 3.87
N LEU A 284 14.19 -4.67 4.93
CA LEU A 284 13.74 -3.90 6.10
C LEU A 284 14.94 -3.25 6.82
N ARG A 285 16.04 -3.99 6.97
CA ARG A 285 17.28 -3.44 7.54
C ARG A 285 17.82 -2.27 6.72
N LEU A 286 17.93 -2.42 5.39
CA LEU A 286 18.37 -1.35 4.50
C LEU A 286 17.47 -0.10 4.59
N GLN A 287 16.16 -0.30 4.73
CA GLN A 287 15.21 0.79 4.95
C GLN A 287 15.50 1.53 6.27
N LEU A 288 15.74 0.80 7.36
CA LEU A 288 16.12 1.39 8.65
C LEU A 288 17.46 2.13 8.56
N GLU A 289 18.47 1.55 7.90
CA GLU A 289 19.77 2.20 7.66
C GLU A 289 19.61 3.53 6.92
N HIS A 290 18.75 3.56 5.89
CA HIS A 290 18.44 4.77 5.14
C HIS A 290 17.74 5.84 6.00
N LEU A 291 16.73 5.45 6.79
CA LEU A 291 16.00 6.36 7.66
C LEU A 291 16.89 6.96 8.74
N VAL A 292 17.72 6.13 9.36
CA VAL A 292 18.68 6.54 10.38
C VAL A 292 19.76 7.47 9.80
N ALA A 293 20.12 7.30 8.53
CA ALA A 293 21.05 8.20 7.82
C ALA A 293 20.41 9.52 7.38
N SER A 294 19.08 9.68 7.47
CA SER A 294 18.39 10.85 6.93
C SER A 294 18.50 12.06 7.84
N ASP A 295 19.10 13.13 7.32
CA ASP A 295 19.09 14.44 8.00
C ASP A 295 17.71 15.11 7.93
N THR A 296 16.97 14.88 6.83
CA THR A 296 15.70 15.59 6.56
C THR A 296 14.46 14.84 7.09
N ALA A 297 14.64 13.65 7.61
CA ALA A 297 13.60 12.84 8.25
C ALA A 297 14.21 12.14 9.47
N PRO A 298 14.56 12.89 10.53
CA PRO A 298 15.32 12.32 11.64
C PRO A 298 14.53 11.21 12.32
N PHE A 299 15.27 10.18 12.71
CA PHE A 299 14.78 9.07 13.51
C PHE A 299 15.29 9.25 14.95
N PHE A 300 14.44 9.07 15.94
CA PHE A 300 14.79 9.22 17.35
C PHE A 300 14.61 7.91 18.10
N VAL A 301 15.49 7.68 19.07
CA VAL A 301 15.40 6.57 20.02
C VAL A 301 15.26 7.12 21.44
N LEU A 302 14.35 6.52 22.19
CA LEU A 302 14.18 6.74 23.62
C LEU A 302 14.96 5.64 24.35
N GLU A 303 15.88 6.07 25.20
CA GLU A 303 16.70 5.18 26.02
C GLU A 303 16.32 5.28 27.48
N THR A 304 16.51 4.18 28.21
CA THR A 304 16.47 4.18 29.66
C THR A 304 17.69 3.47 30.24
N THR A 305 18.02 3.80 31.48
CA THR A 305 19.03 3.11 32.27
C THR A 305 18.33 2.46 33.46
N SER A 306 18.44 1.14 33.58
CA SER A 306 17.91 0.43 34.75
C SER A 306 18.79 0.72 35.96
N GLN A 307 18.23 0.75 37.16
CA GLN A 307 19.05 0.86 38.38
C GLN A 307 19.97 -0.36 38.60
N ALA A 308 19.69 -1.49 37.94
CA ALA A 308 20.47 -2.72 38.04
C ALA A 308 21.54 -2.88 36.93
N ASP A 309 21.40 -2.15 35.83
CA ASP A 309 22.28 -2.22 34.66
C ASP A 309 22.59 -0.79 34.23
N GLU A 310 23.82 -0.33 34.48
CA GLU A 310 24.30 1.01 34.11
C GLU A 310 24.37 1.21 32.59
N THR A 311 24.07 0.17 31.79
CA THR A 311 24.04 0.24 30.33
C THR A 311 22.70 0.82 29.85
N PRO A 312 22.69 1.92 29.07
CA PRO A 312 21.49 2.40 28.42
C PRO A 312 21.01 1.36 27.40
N HIS A 313 19.69 1.14 27.34
CA HIS A 313 19.07 0.36 26.28
C HIS A 313 17.91 1.13 25.67
N ILE A 314 17.64 0.87 24.39
CA ILE A 314 16.57 1.50 23.62
C ILE A 314 15.25 0.80 23.94
N VAL A 315 14.27 1.57 24.37
CA VAL A 315 12.94 1.06 24.74
C VAL A 315 11.86 1.46 23.74
N ALA A 316 12.12 2.51 22.98
CA ALA A 316 11.22 3.00 21.95
C ALA A 316 11.97 3.75 20.85
N ALA A 317 11.38 3.82 19.67
CA ALA A 317 11.88 4.63 18.58
C ALA A 317 10.76 5.24 17.75
N VAL A 318 10.96 6.45 17.25
CA VAL A 318 9.97 7.17 16.44
C VAL A 318 10.68 7.93 15.33
N GLY A 319 10.19 7.78 14.10
CA GLY A 319 10.69 8.54 12.97
C GLY A 319 9.74 9.64 12.52
N VAL A 320 10.30 10.60 11.78
CA VAL A 320 9.58 11.76 11.28
C VAL A 320 9.31 11.58 9.80
N VAL A 321 8.04 11.43 9.40
CA VAL A 321 7.61 11.26 8.00
C VAL A 321 7.93 12.51 7.19
N HIS A 322 7.55 13.64 7.76
CA HIS A 322 7.69 14.94 7.12
C HIS A 322 7.80 15.99 8.22
N HIS A 323 8.88 16.75 8.17
CA HIS A 323 8.96 18.04 8.82
C HIS A 323 9.27 19.09 7.77
N ASN A 324 8.59 20.24 7.86
CA ASN A 324 9.13 21.43 7.24
C ASN A 324 10.11 22.01 8.28
N PRO A 325 11.44 22.02 8.04
CA PRO A 325 12.40 22.45 9.06
C PRO A 325 12.14 23.88 9.59
N GLY A 326 11.53 24.76 8.78
CA GLY A 326 11.05 26.10 9.20
C GLY A 326 9.57 26.16 9.59
N GLY A 327 8.91 25.02 9.72
CA GLY A 327 7.49 24.89 10.07
C GLY A 327 7.26 24.64 11.55
N THR A 328 5.99 24.66 11.96
CA THR A 328 5.57 24.44 13.36
C THR A 328 4.93 23.07 13.59
N ARG A 329 5.00 22.18 12.58
CA ARG A 329 4.30 20.89 12.56
C ARG A 329 5.25 19.78 12.13
N ALA A 330 5.18 18.65 12.82
CA ALA A 330 5.87 17.42 12.45
C ALA A 330 4.87 16.27 12.31
N PHE A 331 5.09 15.42 11.31
CA PHE A 331 4.37 14.17 11.11
C PHE A 331 5.24 13.03 11.60
N MET A 332 4.72 12.26 12.54
CA MET A 332 5.39 11.15 13.20
C MET A 332 4.86 9.84 12.62
N HIS A 333 5.78 8.93 12.31
CA HIS A 333 5.46 7.53 12.03
C HIS A 333 5.07 6.79 13.31
N PRO A 334 4.54 5.56 13.21
CA PRO A 334 4.23 4.77 14.38
C PRO A 334 5.48 4.54 15.25
N LEU A 335 5.24 4.54 16.55
CA LEU A 335 6.21 4.23 17.59
C LEU A 335 6.60 2.75 17.48
N LEU A 336 7.89 2.48 17.31
CA LEU A 336 8.44 1.17 17.63
C LEU A 336 8.63 1.09 19.15
N TRP A 337 8.16 0.02 19.76
CA TRP A 337 8.23 -0.20 21.21
C TRP A 337 8.76 -1.61 21.46
N ASP A 338 9.59 -1.75 22.50
CA ASP A 338 10.20 -3.03 22.87
C ASP A 338 9.20 -4.06 23.39
N GLY A 339 8.06 -3.60 23.92
CA GLY A 339 7.03 -4.43 24.54
C GLY A 339 7.28 -4.75 26.02
N GLU A 340 8.42 -4.34 26.57
CA GLU A 340 8.86 -4.68 27.93
C GLU A 340 8.62 -3.53 28.91
N GLU A 341 8.93 -2.29 28.51
CA GLU A 341 8.69 -1.11 29.36
C GLU A 341 7.22 -0.70 29.41
N ASP A 342 6.78 -0.09 30.51
CA ASP A 342 5.39 0.39 30.61
C ASP A 342 5.08 1.42 29.50
N ALA A 343 4.14 1.07 28.62
CA ALA A 343 3.79 1.88 27.46
C ALA A 343 3.28 3.28 27.84
N CYS A 344 2.69 3.44 29.03
CA CYS A 344 2.23 4.75 29.53
C CYS A 344 3.43 5.61 29.94
N ALA A 345 4.42 5.04 30.61
CA ALA A 345 5.66 5.71 31.00
C ALA A 345 6.50 6.13 29.78
N VAL A 346 6.69 5.21 28.82
CA VAL A 346 7.37 5.50 27.55
C VAL A 346 6.69 6.66 26.82
N THR A 347 5.37 6.61 26.70
CA THR A 347 4.60 7.67 26.04
C THR A 347 4.73 9.01 26.78
N ALA A 348 4.55 9.01 28.11
CA ALA A 348 4.62 10.22 28.93
C ALA A 348 5.99 10.89 28.89
N ALA A 349 7.06 10.11 28.74
CA ALA A 349 8.43 10.60 28.59
C ALA A 349 8.72 11.08 27.16
N LEU A 350 8.33 10.31 26.14
CA LEU A 350 8.68 10.58 24.74
C LEU A 350 8.08 11.90 24.23
N VAL A 351 6.79 12.11 24.41
CA VAL A 351 6.08 13.19 23.71
C VAL A 351 6.60 14.60 24.08
N PRO A 352 6.85 14.94 25.35
CA PRO A 352 7.43 16.23 25.71
C PRO A 352 8.86 16.44 25.19
N LEU A 353 9.64 15.37 24.99
CA LEU A 353 11.01 15.45 24.51
C LEU A 353 11.11 15.66 22.98
N LEU A 354 10.08 15.27 22.23
CA LEU A 354 10.11 15.33 20.76
C LEU A 354 10.18 16.74 20.19
N GLY A 355 9.42 17.69 20.73
CA GLY A 355 9.41 19.08 20.23
C GLY A 355 10.82 19.69 20.21
N PRO A 356 11.52 19.77 21.37
CA PRO A 356 12.88 20.27 21.44
C PRO A 356 13.88 19.51 20.55
N ALA A 357 13.79 18.17 20.50
CA ALA A 357 14.68 17.34 19.69
C ALA A 357 14.51 17.59 18.19
N LEU A 358 13.27 17.81 17.72
CA LEU A 358 12.97 18.20 16.34
C LEU A 358 13.52 19.58 16.00
N GLU A 359 13.39 20.55 16.91
CA GLU A 359 13.93 21.90 16.73
C GLU A 359 15.47 21.90 16.64
N GLU A 360 16.12 21.07 17.46
CA GLU A 360 17.57 20.88 17.39
C GLU A 360 18.01 20.23 16.07
N ALA A 361 17.29 19.20 15.60
CA ALA A 361 17.56 18.61 14.30
C ALA A 361 17.37 19.63 13.16
N ALA A 362 16.30 20.43 13.21
CA ALA A 362 16.00 21.45 12.20
C ALA A 362 17.08 22.55 12.12
N ARG A 363 17.72 22.91 13.24
CA ARG A 363 18.80 23.92 13.28
C ARG A 363 20.02 23.54 12.43
N LYS A 364 20.19 22.25 12.12
CA LYS A 364 21.25 21.76 11.22
C LYS A 364 20.95 22.06 9.75
N ILE A 365 19.68 22.31 9.40
CA ILE A 365 19.20 22.41 8.01
C ILE A 365 18.80 23.84 7.66
N VAL A 366 18.18 24.57 8.58
CA VAL A 366 17.70 25.94 8.35
C VAL A 366 18.21 26.91 9.40
N SER A 367 18.43 28.16 9.01
CA SER A 367 18.91 29.23 9.89
C SER A 367 17.85 29.74 10.86
N GLU A 368 16.56 29.66 10.49
CA GLU A 368 15.43 30.05 11.32
C GLU A 368 14.54 28.84 11.62
N VAL A 369 14.53 28.41 12.88
CA VAL A 369 13.70 27.32 13.37
C VAL A 369 12.54 27.88 14.18
N LYS A 370 11.32 27.46 13.83
CA LYS A 370 10.12 27.81 14.59
C LYS A 370 9.82 26.73 15.62
N THR A 371 9.21 27.14 16.73
CA THR A 371 8.77 26.21 17.76
C THR A 371 7.77 25.20 17.20
N ILE A 372 7.98 23.92 17.50
CA ILE A 372 7.04 22.86 17.10
C ILE A 372 5.81 22.95 18.02
N THR A 373 4.68 23.40 17.46
CA THR A 373 3.43 23.54 18.19
C THR A 373 2.50 22.36 18.00
N THR A 374 2.78 21.49 17.03
CA THR A 374 1.90 20.39 16.65
C THR A 374 2.70 19.15 16.27
N LEU A 375 2.44 18.03 16.92
CA LEU A 375 2.86 16.72 16.45
C LEU A 375 1.63 15.97 15.94
N ARG A 376 1.78 15.35 14.78
CA ARG A 376 0.74 14.53 14.16
C ARG A 376 1.19 13.09 14.14
N TRP A 377 0.36 12.19 14.62
CA TRP A 377 0.70 10.79 14.76
C TRP A 377 -0.10 9.96 13.76
N LEU A 378 0.59 9.18 12.94
CA LEU A 378 -0.04 8.11 12.18
C LEU A 378 0.09 6.82 12.99
N VAL A 379 -0.83 6.62 13.94
CA VAL A 379 -0.88 5.40 14.76
C VAL A 379 -2.26 4.73 14.67
N PRO A 380 -2.28 3.39 14.67
CA PRO A 380 -3.49 2.60 14.84
C PRO A 380 -4.31 2.97 16.08
N ASP A 381 -5.64 2.90 16.00
CA ASP A 381 -6.52 3.08 17.17
C ASP A 381 -6.26 2.03 18.28
N ALA A 382 -5.70 0.86 17.89
CA ALA A 382 -5.29 -0.20 18.81
C ALA A 382 -3.96 0.08 19.51
N HIS A 383 -3.14 1.00 18.99
CA HIS A 383 -1.79 1.25 19.48
C HIS A 383 -1.82 1.83 20.91
N PRO A 384 -0.94 1.38 21.84
CA PRO A 384 -0.90 1.90 23.21
C PRO A 384 -0.77 3.43 23.28
N LEU A 385 0.12 4.00 22.46
CA LEU A 385 0.25 5.45 22.27
C LEU A 385 -1.09 6.13 21.95
N PHE A 386 -1.89 5.59 21.03
CA PHE A 386 -3.18 6.16 20.65
C PHE A 386 -4.13 6.22 21.84
N ARG A 387 -4.28 5.09 22.54
CA ARG A 387 -5.17 4.98 23.69
C ARG A 387 -4.74 5.89 24.84
N TRP A 388 -3.44 5.95 25.12
CA TRP A 388 -2.88 6.80 26.16
C TRP A 388 -3.12 8.28 25.87
N LEU A 389 -2.85 8.71 24.64
CA LEU A 389 -3.00 10.11 24.23
C LEU A 389 -4.45 10.60 24.37
N LEU A 390 -5.42 9.76 23.98
CA LEU A 390 -6.84 10.09 24.14
C LEU A 390 -7.30 10.03 25.60
N ALA A 391 -6.90 8.98 26.35
CA ALA A 391 -7.29 8.82 27.74
C ALA A 391 -6.82 9.98 28.63
N ASN A 392 -5.66 10.56 28.31
CA ASN A 392 -5.11 11.70 29.04
C ASN A 392 -5.53 13.06 28.47
N GLN A 393 -6.41 13.10 27.45
CA GLN A 393 -6.87 14.34 26.81
C GLN A 393 -5.75 15.22 26.26
N VAL A 394 -4.65 14.59 25.83
CA VAL A 394 -3.46 15.27 25.30
C VAL A 394 -3.38 15.22 23.78
N ALA A 395 -4.24 14.42 23.15
CA ALA A 395 -4.50 14.46 21.72
C ALA A 395 -5.96 14.79 21.42
N ILE A 396 -6.16 15.39 20.25
CA ILE A 396 -7.47 15.51 19.61
C ILE A 396 -7.48 14.69 18.32
N THR A 397 -8.62 14.09 18.03
CA THR A 397 -8.91 13.57 16.70
C THR A 397 -9.25 14.74 15.77
N PRO A 398 -8.60 14.87 14.60
CA PRO A 398 -8.99 15.84 13.60
C PRO A 398 -10.44 15.56 13.17
N PRO A 399 -11.21 16.58 12.78
CA PRO A 399 -12.58 16.38 12.33
C PRO A 399 -12.64 15.46 11.10
N ASP A 400 -13.72 14.68 11.00
CA ASP A 400 -13.99 13.63 9.98
C ASP A 400 -13.95 14.12 8.52
N ASN A 401 -13.79 15.43 8.29
CA ASN A 401 -13.73 16.06 6.97
C ASN A 401 -12.44 16.84 6.74
N SER A 402 -11.44 16.69 7.63
CA SER A 402 -10.14 17.28 7.38
C SER A 402 -9.57 16.67 6.11
N GLU A 403 -8.86 17.46 5.30
CA GLU A 403 -8.17 16.95 4.11
C GLU A 403 -7.46 15.63 4.43
N TYR A 404 -6.91 15.46 5.63
CA TYR A 404 -6.15 14.30 6.09
C TYR A 404 -6.90 12.98 6.27
N ASP A 405 -8.24 12.92 6.17
CA ASP A 405 -8.95 11.63 6.25
C ASP A 405 -8.60 10.70 5.06
N HIS A 406 -8.10 11.24 3.94
CA HIS A 406 -7.60 10.39 2.85
C HIS A 406 -6.28 9.66 3.17
N MET A 407 -5.58 10.03 4.26
CA MET A 407 -4.36 9.33 4.71
C MET A 407 -4.66 8.27 5.79
N SER A 408 -5.88 8.23 6.32
CA SER A 408 -6.28 7.29 7.37
C SER A 408 -6.66 5.91 6.81
N VAL A 409 -6.71 5.76 5.48
CA VAL A 409 -7.10 4.52 4.79
C VAL A 409 -6.26 4.29 3.53
N SER A 410 -5.84 3.04 3.32
CA SER A 410 -5.25 2.53 2.09
C SER A 410 -6.27 1.75 1.27
N TRP A 411 -6.11 1.86 -0.05
CA TRP A 411 -6.90 1.18 -1.05
C TRP A 411 -6.25 -0.16 -1.38
N ILE A 412 -7.06 -1.21 -1.44
CA ILE A 412 -6.64 -2.57 -1.74
C ILE A 412 -7.36 -3.07 -2.97
N ALA A 413 -6.62 -3.73 -3.86
CA ALA A 413 -7.20 -4.60 -4.88
C ALA A 413 -6.74 -6.04 -4.62
N ILE A 414 -7.58 -7.01 -4.96
CA ILE A 414 -7.24 -8.43 -4.96
C ILE A 414 -7.24 -8.87 -6.42
N PRO A 415 -6.06 -8.98 -7.08
CA PRO A 415 -6.01 -9.31 -8.50
C PRO A 415 -6.60 -10.67 -8.81
N GLU A 416 -6.34 -11.65 -7.92
CA GLU A 416 -6.85 -13.01 -8.06
C GLU A 416 -7.16 -13.57 -6.67
N PHE A 417 -8.44 -13.89 -6.46
CA PHE A 417 -8.92 -14.26 -5.15
C PHE A 417 -8.42 -15.63 -4.67
N THR A 418 -8.20 -16.61 -5.55
CA THR A 418 -7.70 -17.92 -5.14
C THR A 418 -6.33 -17.79 -4.49
N THR A 419 -5.43 -17.05 -5.12
CA THR A 419 -4.08 -16.72 -4.63
C THR A 419 -4.15 -16.00 -3.30
N PHE A 420 -5.05 -15.02 -3.18
CA PHE A 420 -5.28 -14.31 -1.91
C PHE A 420 -5.71 -15.26 -0.79
N PHE A 421 -6.72 -16.09 -1.04
CA PHE A 421 -7.22 -17.02 -0.03
C PHE A 421 -6.19 -18.10 0.31
N GLN A 422 -5.41 -18.57 -0.66
CA GLN A 422 -4.33 -19.54 -0.44
C GLN A 422 -3.30 -18.97 0.53
N ALA A 423 -2.88 -17.72 0.32
CA ALA A 423 -1.97 -17.03 1.24
C ALA A 423 -2.60 -16.80 2.63
N LEU A 424 -3.93 -16.69 2.70
CA LEU A 424 -4.67 -16.44 3.94
C LEU A 424 -5.01 -17.70 4.74
N LEU A 425 -4.92 -18.91 4.14
CA LEU A 425 -5.29 -20.18 4.77
C LEU A 425 -4.72 -20.39 6.20
N PRO A 426 -3.44 -20.07 6.49
CA PRO A 426 -2.90 -20.21 7.84
C PRO A 426 -3.71 -19.43 8.90
N ALA A 427 -4.06 -18.17 8.60
CA ALA A 427 -4.87 -17.34 9.50
C ALA A 427 -6.31 -17.88 9.62
N LEU A 428 -6.92 -18.33 8.53
CA LEU A 428 -8.28 -18.92 8.56
C LEU A 428 -8.33 -20.17 9.43
N ASN A 429 -7.35 -21.06 9.31
CA ASN A 429 -7.23 -22.26 10.14
C ASN A 429 -7.03 -21.93 11.61
N ALA A 430 -6.18 -20.95 11.93
CA ALA A 430 -5.95 -20.51 13.31
C ALA A 430 -7.19 -19.86 13.95
N ARG A 431 -7.99 -19.14 13.17
CA ARG A 431 -9.30 -18.62 13.63
C ARG A 431 -10.29 -19.74 13.88
N LEU A 432 -10.41 -20.67 12.94
CA LEU A 432 -11.29 -21.83 13.06
C LEU A 432 -10.95 -22.70 14.28
N ALA A 433 -9.67 -22.91 14.56
CA ALA A 433 -9.21 -23.69 15.72
C ALA A 433 -9.57 -23.05 17.08
N ARG A 434 -9.74 -21.73 17.13
CA ARG A 434 -10.17 -20.98 18.33
C ARG A 434 -11.69 -20.85 18.42
N ALA A 435 -12.41 -21.18 17.36
CA ALA A 435 -13.85 -21.02 17.28
C ALA A 435 -14.57 -22.07 18.13
N PRO A 436 -15.78 -21.76 18.65
CA PRO A 436 -16.58 -22.72 19.41
C PRO A 436 -17.27 -23.77 18.53
N PHE A 437 -16.72 -24.07 17.34
CA PHE A 437 -17.20 -25.14 16.49
C PHE A 437 -16.65 -26.48 16.99
N GLY A 438 -17.50 -27.49 17.12
CA GLY A 438 -17.02 -28.84 17.44
C GLY A 438 -16.09 -29.38 16.35
N LYS A 439 -15.22 -30.33 16.68
CA LYS A 439 -14.25 -30.94 15.73
C LYS A 439 -14.90 -31.57 14.48
N ASN A 440 -16.18 -31.93 14.57
CA ASN A 440 -16.96 -32.54 13.49
C ASN A 440 -17.73 -31.50 12.65
N TYR A 441 -17.60 -30.21 12.95
CA TYR A 441 -18.25 -29.15 12.19
C TYR A 441 -17.75 -29.19 10.75
N SER A 442 -18.71 -29.20 9.81
CA SER A 442 -18.46 -29.19 8.38
C SER A 442 -19.40 -28.21 7.73
N ALA A 443 -18.87 -27.37 6.84
CA ALA A 443 -19.63 -26.36 6.14
C ALA A 443 -18.92 -26.01 4.83
N VAL A 444 -19.66 -25.43 3.89
CA VAL A 444 -19.10 -24.85 2.67
C VAL A 444 -19.59 -23.42 2.57
N LEU A 445 -18.67 -22.47 2.59
CA LEU A 445 -18.95 -21.07 2.36
C LEU A 445 -18.75 -20.78 0.86
N ARG A 446 -19.84 -20.63 0.12
CA ARG A 446 -19.85 -20.34 -1.33
C ARG A 446 -20.09 -18.84 -1.51
N ILE A 447 -19.00 -18.12 -1.75
CA ILE A 447 -19.00 -16.67 -1.92
C ILE A 447 -19.10 -16.34 -3.40
N LYS A 448 -20.03 -15.45 -3.76
CA LYS A 448 -20.16 -14.89 -5.10
C LYS A 448 -20.04 -13.37 -5.07
N ALA A 449 -18.97 -12.85 -5.67
CA ALA A 449 -18.65 -11.42 -5.71
C ALA A 449 -19.35 -10.65 -6.85
N SER A 450 -19.71 -11.33 -7.94
CA SER A 450 -20.31 -10.72 -9.13
C SER A 450 -21.37 -11.63 -9.74
N ALA A 451 -22.39 -11.04 -10.36
CA ALA A 451 -23.39 -11.77 -11.13
C ALA A 451 -22.76 -12.67 -12.21
N SER A 452 -21.64 -12.22 -12.82
CA SER A 452 -20.89 -12.96 -13.84
C SER A 452 -20.12 -14.18 -13.31
N GLY A 453 -20.05 -14.37 -11.98
CA GLY A 453 -19.26 -15.43 -11.35
C GLY A 453 -17.77 -15.14 -11.25
N ALA A 454 -17.28 -14.03 -11.80
CA ALA A 454 -15.92 -13.56 -11.55
C ALA A 454 -15.73 -13.32 -10.04
N GLY A 455 -14.67 -13.90 -9.47
CA GLY A 455 -14.42 -13.86 -8.03
C GLY A 455 -15.30 -14.78 -7.18
N ALA A 456 -15.89 -15.82 -7.78
CA ALA A 456 -16.55 -16.89 -7.02
C ALA A 456 -15.53 -17.80 -6.34
N ILE A 457 -15.76 -18.14 -5.07
CA ILE A 457 -14.84 -18.92 -4.24
C ILE A 457 -15.65 -19.82 -3.33
N ALA A 458 -15.20 -21.06 -3.13
CA ALA A 458 -15.75 -21.91 -2.08
C ALA A 458 -14.68 -22.23 -1.03
N LEU A 459 -14.97 -21.89 0.23
CA LEU A 459 -14.17 -22.30 1.38
C LEU A 459 -14.87 -23.47 2.06
N ARG A 460 -14.24 -24.63 2.05
CA ARG A 460 -14.75 -25.84 2.70
C ARG A 460 -14.11 -26.00 4.06
N VAL A 461 -14.95 -26.13 5.08
CA VAL A 461 -14.55 -26.50 6.43
C VAL A 461 -14.81 -27.98 6.63
N SER A 462 -13.79 -28.71 7.04
CA SER A 462 -13.92 -30.12 7.42
C SER A 462 -12.84 -30.48 8.41
N HIS A 463 -13.18 -31.22 9.48
CA HIS A 463 -12.21 -31.71 10.47
C HIS A 463 -11.34 -30.59 11.09
N GLY A 464 -11.92 -29.41 11.31
CA GLY A 464 -11.20 -28.26 11.89
C GLY A 464 -10.21 -27.58 10.95
N THR A 465 -10.26 -27.85 9.64
CA THR A 465 -9.44 -27.16 8.64
C THR A 465 -10.29 -26.51 7.56
N VAL A 466 -9.74 -25.45 6.97
CA VAL A 466 -10.26 -24.72 5.82
C VAL A 466 -9.47 -25.13 4.58
N SER A 467 -10.17 -25.47 3.50
CA SER A 467 -9.60 -25.71 2.17
C SER A 467 -10.32 -24.87 1.13
N ILE A 468 -9.63 -24.49 0.06
CA ILE A 468 -10.18 -23.69 -1.04
C ILE A 468 -10.53 -24.62 -2.19
N ASP A 469 -11.72 -24.45 -2.73
CA ASP A 469 -12.10 -24.98 -4.03
C ASP A 469 -12.04 -23.83 -5.06
N PRO A 470 -11.03 -23.84 -5.96
CA PRO A 470 -10.83 -22.78 -6.96
C PRO A 470 -11.86 -22.85 -8.10
N THR A 471 -12.63 -23.92 -8.17
CA THR A 471 -13.63 -24.18 -9.20
C THR A 471 -14.97 -24.43 -8.53
N PRO A 472 -15.53 -23.44 -7.82
CA PRO A 472 -16.76 -23.63 -7.08
C PRO A 472 -17.85 -24.17 -8.00
N SER A 473 -18.52 -25.22 -7.55
CA SER A 473 -19.67 -25.80 -8.24
C SER A 473 -20.70 -24.72 -8.59
N ARG A 474 -21.49 -24.92 -9.66
CA ARG A 474 -22.60 -24.03 -10.04
C ARG A 474 -23.77 -24.00 -9.03
N GLU A 475 -23.62 -24.63 -7.87
CA GLU A 475 -24.59 -24.56 -6.77
C GLU A 475 -24.83 -23.11 -6.31
N GLU A 476 -26.00 -22.86 -5.73
CA GLU A 476 -26.36 -21.54 -5.23
C GLU A 476 -25.37 -21.06 -4.16
N SER A 477 -24.98 -19.79 -4.27
CA SER A 477 -24.10 -19.14 -3.30
C SER A 477 -24.87 -18.85 -2.02
N ASN A 478 -24.31 -19.25 -0.88
CA ASN A 478 -24.88 -18.91 0.44
C ASN A 478 -24.33 -17.59 1.00
N VAL A 479 -23.40 -16.96 0.27
CA VAL A 479 -22.98 -15.58 0.47
C VAL A 479 -22.89 -14.87 -0.88
N MET A 480 -23.60 -13.77 -1.03
CA MET A 480 -23.55 -12.91 -2.20
C MET A 480 -23.23 -11.48 -1.77
N MET A 481 -22.26 -10.85 -2.42
CA MET A 481 -21.89 -9.45 -2.14
C MET A 481 -21.17 -8.84 -3.33
N PRO A 482 -21.12 -7.50 -3.48
CA PRO A 482 -20.28 -6.86 -4.49
C PRO A 482 -18.77 -7.12 -4.27
N PRO A 483 -17.91 -7.00 -5.30
CA PRO A 483 -16.46 -7.24 -5.13
C PRO A 483 -15.81 -6.30 -4.11
N ALA A 484 -16.27 -5.05 -4.06
CA ALA A 484 -15.85 -4.06 -3.07
C ALA A 484 -16.12 -4.52 -1.62
N ALA A 485 -17.31 -5.10 -1.37
CA ALA A 485 -17.67 -5.63 -0.06
C ALA A 485 -16.81 -6.84 0.32
N LEU A 486 -16.46 -7.69 -0.66
CA LEU A 486 -15.59 -8.85 -0.41
C LEU A 486 -14.17 -8.41 -0.02
N ILE A 487 -13.61 -7.40 -0.68
CA ILE A 487 -12.29 -6.83 -0.30
C ILE A 487 -12.35 -6.33 1.15
N GLN A 488 -13.38 -5.53 1.50
CA GLN A 488 -13.55 -4.98 2.84
C GLN A 488 -13.70 -6.06 3.91
N LEU A 489 -14.48 -7.11 3.64
CA LEU A 489 -14.66 -8.24 4.54
C LEU A 489 -13.35 -9.01 4.74
N CYS A 490 -12.68 -9.38 3.64
CA CYS A 490 -11.44 -10.15 3.65
C CYS A 490 -10.33 -9.46 4.44
N MET A 491 -10.22 -8.14 4.29
CA MET A 491 -9.21 -7.35 5.00
C MET A 491 -9.62 -7.00 6.44
N GLY A 492 -10.86 -7.31 6.85
CA GLY A 492 -11.42 -6.99 8.16
C GLY A 492 -11.70 -5.49 8.36
N PHE A 493 -11.89 -4.75 7.27
CA PHE A 493 -12.17 -3.32 7.28
C PHE A 493 -13.57 -3.02 7.81
N LEU A 494 -14.57 -3.78 7.35
CA LEU A 494 -15.94 -3.77 7.85
C LEU A 494 -16.37 -5.19 8.21
N GLU A 495 -17.19 -5.32 9.26
CA GLU A 495 -17.90 -6.58 9.53
C GLU A 495 -19.14 -6.73 8.65
N TRP A 496 -19.70 -7.95 8.60
CA TRP A 496 -20.87 -8.25 7.79
C TRP A 496 -22.09 -7.36 8.08
N ARG A 497 -22.28 -6.89 9.33
CA ARG A 497 -23.40 -6.01 9.71
C ARG A 497 -23.25 -4.64 9.06
N GLU A 498 -22.03 -4.11 9.10
CA GLU A 498 -21.67 -2.84 8.48
C GLU A 498 -21.74 -2.95 6.96
N LEU A 499 -21.24 -4.06 6.40
CA LEU A 499 -21.36 -4.33 4.97
C LEU A 499 -22.81 -4.41 4.51
N LYS A 500 -23.68 -5.08 5.25
CA LYS A 500 -25.12 -5.15 4.95
C LYS A 500 -25.80 -3.77 5.02
N ALA A 501 -25.32 -2.89 5.90
CA ALA A 501 -25.84 -1.53 6.00
C ALA A 501 -25.40 -0.64 4.82
N VAL A 502 -24.21 -0.88 4.27
CA VAL A 502 -23.61 -0.08 3.18
C VAL A 502 -23.94 -0.63 1.79
N PHE A 503 -24.02 -1.96 1.64
CA PHE A 503 -24.22 -2.67 0.38
C PHE A 503 -25.57 -3.41 0.39
N PRO A 504 -26.61 -2.88 -0.27
CA PRO A 504 -27.93 -3.53 -0.32
C PRO A 504 -27.92 -4.94 -0.90
N ASP A 505 -26.97 -5.21 -1.81
CA ASP A 505 -26.80 -6.52 -2.47
C ASP A 505 -26.01 -7.53 -1.62
N PHE A 506 -25.56 -7.14 -0.43
CA PHE A 506 -24.93 -8.05 0.52
C PHE A 506 -26.00 -8.96 1.16
N SER A 507 -25.84 -10.26 0.98
CA SER A 507 -26.68 -11.29 1.60
C SER A 507 -25.85 -12.48 2.05
N VAL A 508 -26.23 -13.04 3.18
CA VAL A 508 -25.60 -14.18 3.82
C VAL A 508 -26.69 -15.04 4.44
N GLU A 509 -26.67 -16.34 4.14
CA GLU A 509 -27.59 -17.29 4.75
C GLU A 509 -27.29 -17.43 6.26
N GLY A 510 -28.33 -17.46 7.08
CA GLY A 510 -28.18 -17.51 8.53
C GLY A 510 -27.38 -18.72 9.04
N GLY A 511 -27.41 -19.85 8.33
CA GLY A 511 -26.69 -21.06 8.70
C GLY A 511 -25.16 -20.97 8.59
N VAL A 512 -24.63 -20.10 7.71
CA VAL A 512 -23.18 -19.91 7.53
C VAL A 512 -22.66 -18.63 8.17
N LEU A 513 -23.55 -17.79 8.70
CA LEU A 513 -23.19 -16.50 9.28
C LEU A 513 -22.17 -16.59 10.43
N PRO A 514 -22.29 -17.52 11.41
CA PRO A 514 -21.28 -17.66 12.45
C PRO A 514 -19.88 -18.00 11.89
N LEU A 515 -19.83 -18.74 10.77
CA LEU A 515 -18.57 -19.06 10.11
C LEU A 515 -17.97 -17.82 9.44
N VAL A 516 -18.80 -16.95 8.84
CA VAL A 516 -18.33 -15.67 8.29
C VAL A 516 -17.72 -14.79 9.38
N GLU A 517 -18.38 -14.67 10.53
CA GLU A 517 -17.88 -13.88 11.67
C GLU A 517 -16.54 -14.41 12.20
N VAL A 518 -16.38 -15.74 12.28
CA VAL A 518 -15.14 -16.38 12.72
C VAL A 518 -14.02 -16.22 11.70
N LEU A 519 -14.30 -16.45 10.41
CA LEU A 519 -13.27 -16.44 9.38
C LEU A 519 -12.84 -15.02 8.98
N PHE A 520 -13.74 -14.03 9.09
CA PHE A 520 -13.50 -12.65 8.69
C PHE A 520 -13.94 -11.66 9.78
N PRO A 521 -13.30 -11.71 10.96
CA PRO A 521 -13.62 -10.77 12.02
C PRO A 521 -13.26 -9.36 11.60
N LYS A 522 -13.99 -8.37 12.13
CA LYS A 522 -13.55 -6.98 12.07
C LYS A 522 -12.21 -6.86 12.79
N ARG A 523 -11.32 -6.09 12.20
CA ARG A 523 -9.96 -5.94 12.72
C ARG A 523 -9.75 -4.60 13.35
N SER A 524 -8.98 -4.63 14.42
CA SER A 524 -8.37 -3.42 14.91
C SER A 524 -7.24 -3.04 13.96
N LEU A 525 -6.98 -1.75 13.85
CA LEU A 525 -5.95 -1.21 12.98
C LEU A 525 -4.60 -1.88 13.23
N GLY A 526 -3.88 -2.25 12.16
CA GLY A 526 -2.50 -2.75 12.27
C GLY A 526 -1.47 -1.64 12.11
N SER A 527 -0.30 -1.82 12.73
CA SER A 527 0.82 -0.89 12.64
C SER A 527 1.38 -0.84 11.22
N VAL A 528 1.40 0.34 10.63
CA VAL A 528 1.92 0.53 9.27
C VAL A 528 3.33 1.07 9.34
N VAL A 529 4.29 0.17 9.18
CA VAL A 529 5.71 0.49 8.96
C VAL A 529 5.89 0.74 7.45
N ASN A 530 5.15 1.73 6.91
CA ASN A 530 5.33 2.19 5.53
C ASN A 530 6.16 3.47 5.58
N TRP A 531 7.48 3.31 5.66
CA TRP A 531 8.44 4.41 5.59
C TRP A 531 8.80 4.78 4.16
#